data_AF-Q5YSB5-F1
#
_entry.id   AF-Q5YSB5-F1
#
_cell.length_a   1.000
_cell.length_b   1.000
_cell.length_c   1.000
_cell.angle_alpha   90.00
_cell.angle_beta   90.00
_cell.angle_gamma   90.00
#
_symmetry.space_group_name_H-M   'P 1'
#
loop_
_entity.id
_entity.type
_entity.pdbx_description
1 polymer ?
#
loop_
_entity_poly.entity_id
_entity_poly.type
_entity_poly.pdbx_seq_one_letter_code
_entity_poly.pdbx_strand_id
1 'polypeptide(L)'
;MPNTSDTTEDQVAEPHYLVGLDLRGRRVVVVGGGTVAARRLGLLIAAGADVHVISREVTPTVEGMASSGQIRVTLRPYADGDLAEAWYAIACTDEPETNAAVVAEAERRRVFCVRADNARLGTAVTPATARYEGLTLGVLARGAHRRSAAVRTGLLEALQSGVVADDSVPVTPGVALVGGGPGDPDLITVRGRRLLARADMVVADRLAPPELLAELGPHVEVVDAAKIPYGRAMAQEAINTALVEGARAGKFVVRLKGGDPYVFGRGYEEVQACVAAGVPVTVVPGVTSPISVPAAAGIPVTHRGVTHEFVVVSGHVAPDHPDSLVDWSALARLRGTLVLMMAVERIEQFADALLAGGRPADTPAAVVQEGTLRTQRVLRADLGTVAARVRAEGIRPPAIIVIGPTAAFALADIGALTGSAGQ
;
A
#
# COMPACT_ATOMS: atom_id res chain seq x y z
N MET A 1 28.09 -25.18 -42.88
CA MET A 1 29.04 -24.30 -42.15
C MET A 1 29.57 -23.26 -43.12
N PRO A 2 29.67 -21.97 -42.76
CA PRO A 2 29.04 -21.25 -41.64
C PRO A 2 28.00 -20.24 -42.16
N ASN A 3 26.75 -20.27 -41.66
CA ASN A 3 26.22 -19.30 -40.69
C ASN A 3 27.05 -18.01 -40.57
N THR A 4 26.66 -16.99 -41.33
CA THR A 4 27.06 -15.61 -41.09
C THR A 4 26.54 -15.19 -39.72
N SER A 5 27.50 -14.97 -38.84
CA SER A 5 27.41 -14.38 -37.52
C SER A 5 26.53 -13.13 -37.49
N ASP A 6 25.35 -13.23 -36.89
CA ASP A 6 24.60 -12.07 -36.38
C ASP A 6 24.64 -12.05 -34.84
N THR A 7 25.85 -12.28 -34.32
CA THR A 7 26.21 -12.03 -32.93
C THR A 7 27.42 -11.12 -32.94
N THR A 8 27.33 -10.04 -32.17
CA THR A 8 28.38 -9.09 -31.75
C THR A 8 28.45 -7.73 -32.45
N GLU A 9 27.39 -6.92 -32.36
CA GLU A 9 27.53 -5.45 -32.23
C GLU A 9 26.68 -4.85 -31.10
N ASP A 10 26.33 -5.66 -30.09
CA ASP A 10 26.06 -5.13 -28.75
C ASP A 10 27.44 -4.80 -28.11
N GLN A 11 28.16 -3.86 -28.73
CA GLN A 11 29.43 -3.37 -28.23
C GLN A 11 29.21 -2.91 -26.80
N VAL A 12 29.99 -3.52 -25.91
CA VAL A 12 29.98 -3.34 -24.46
C VAL A 12 30.22 -1.85 -24.13
N ALA A 13 29.18 -1.03 -24.16
CA ALA A 13 29.27 0.36 -23.73
C ALA A 13 29.57 0.36 -22.23
N GLU A 14 30.77 0.76 -21.84
CA GLU A 14 31.23 0.72 -20.45
C GLU A 14 30.18 1.27 -19.47
N PRO A 15 30.02 0.65 -18.29
CA PRO A 15 29.01 1.09 -17.33
C PRO A 15 29.29 2.52 -16.88
N HIS A 16 28.27 3.38 -16.93
CA HIS A 16 28.36 4.70 -16.32
C HIS A 16 28.55 4.57 -14.80
N TYR A 17 29.50 5.34 -14.26
CA TYR A 17 29.65 5.48 -12.82
C TYR A 17 28.51 6.35 -12.26
N LEU A 18 27.67 5.77 -11.38
CA LEU A 18 26.57 6.50 -10.77
C LEU A 18 27.10 7.34 -9.60
N VAL A 19 27.01 8.67 -9.74
CA VAL A 19 27.45 9.63 -8.73
C VAL A 19 26.41 10.73 -8.57
N GLY A 20 26.28 11.26 -7.35
CA GLY A 20 25.52 12.47 -7.07
C GLY A 20 26.38 13.71 -7.27
N LEU A 21 25.83 14.75 -7.89
CA LEU A 21 26.51 16.03 -8.10
C LEU A 21 25.98 17.09 -7.13
N ASP A 22 26.87 17.80 -6.45
CA ASP A 22 26.51 19.02 -5.71
C ASP A 22 26.54 20.23 -6.65
N LEU A 23 25.36 20.68 -7.06
CA LEU A 23 25.19 21.78 -7.99
C LEU A 23 24.92 23.13 -7.31
N ARG A 24 24.95 23.21 -5.98
CA ARG A 24 24.62 24.45 -5.25
C ARG A 24 25.56 25.59 -5.69
N GLY A 25 24.98 26.63 -6.28
CA GLY A 25 25.69 27.80 -6.82
C GLY A 25 26.60 27.49 -8.02
N ARG A 26 26.55 26.27 -8.58
CA ARG A 26 27.36 25.89 -9.74
C ARG A 26 26.64 26.26 -11.03
N ARG A 27 27.38 26.82 -11.98
CA ARG A 27 26.87 27.17 -13.31
C ARG A 27 26.51 25.91 -14.09
N VAL A 28 25.26 25.84 -14.53
CA VAL A 28 24.74 24.76 -15.38
C VAL A 28 24.14 25.36 -16.65
N VAL A 29 24.60 24.90 -17.81
CA VAL A 29 24.13 25.42 -19.11
C VAL A 29 23.15 24.44 -19.74
N VAL A 30 21.97 24.93 -20.13
CA VAL A 30 20.97 24.14 -20.85
C VAL A 30 20.78 24.76 -22.23
N VAL A 31 21.07 23.98 -23.27
CA VAL A 31 20.93 24.41 -24.67
C VAL A 31 19.63 23.84 -25.22
N GLY A 32 18.70 24.74 -25.55
CA GLY A 32 17.31 24.44 -25.93
C GLY A 32 16.29 24.86 -24.86
N GLY A 33 15.19 25.48 -25.31
CA GLY A 33 14.13 26.05 -24.46
C GLY A 33 12.78 25.31 -24.54
N GLY A 34 12.77 24.12 -25.15
CA GLY A 34 11.59 23.31 -25.40
C GLY A 34 11.06 22.56 -24.17
N THR A 35 10.09 21.66 -24.41
CA THR A 35 9.46 20.86 -23.34
C THR A 35 10.43 19.90 -22.64
N VAL A 36 11.47 19.42 -23.36
CA VAL A 36 12.54 18.59 -22.78
C VAL A 36 13.35 19.37 -21.75
N ALA A 37 13.67 20.64 -22.04
CA ALA A 37 14.36 21.52 -21.11
C ALA A 37 13.48 21.79 -19.88
N ALA A 38 12.22 22.18 -20.08
CA ALA A 38 11.27 22.48 -18.99
C ALA A 38 11.17 21.35 -17.95
N ARG A 39 11.18 20.08 -18.39
CA ARG A 39 11.14 18.90 -17.49
C ARG A 39 12.41 18.73 -16.63
N ARG A 40 13.54 19.29 -17.06
CA ARG A 40 14.85 19.14 -16.39
C ARG A 40 15.19 20.35 -15.51
N LEU A 41 14.75 21.54 -15.89
CA LEU A 41 15.04 22.79 -15.16
C LEU A 41 14.59 22.73 -13.70
N GLY A 42 13.39 22.22 -13.42
CA GLY A 42 12.88 22.12 -12.04
C GLY A 42 13.79 21.31 -11.11
N LEU A 43 14.39 20.22 -11.61
CA LEU A 43 15.32 19.40 -10.84
C LEU A 43 16.66 20.11 -10.58
N LEU A 44 17.18 20.83 -11.58
CA LEU A 44 18.41 21.62 -11.46
C LEU A 44 18.25 22.78 -10.47
N ILE A 45 17.12 23.50 -10.55
CA ILE A 45 16.77 24.58 -9.62
C ILE A 45 16.63 24.03 -8.20
N ALA A 46 15.93 22.91 -8.02
CA ALA A 46 15.79 22.26 -6.71
C ALA A 46 17.12 21.73 -6.13
N ALA A 47 18.13 21.49 -6.98
CA ALA A 47 19.50 21.16 -6.58
C ALA A 47 20.37 22.41 -6.29
N GLY A 48 19.82 23.62 -6.46
CA GLY A 48 20.51 24.88 -6.20
C GLY A 48 21.44 25.35 -7.32
N ALA A 49 21.30 24.84 -8.55
CA ALA A 49 22.13 25.23 -9.69
C ALA A 49 21.90 26.69 -10.11
N ASP A 50 22.97 27.38 -10.53
CA ASP A 50 22.89 28.64 -11.28
C ASP A 50 22.65 28.31 -12.76
N VAL A 51 21.38 28.21 -13.14
CA VAL A 51 20.98 27.68 -14.45
C VAL A 51 20.92 28.78 -15.49
N HIS A 52 21.64 28.57 -16.59
CA HIS A 52 21.62 29.42 -17.77
C HIS A 52 21.09 28.65 -18.99
N VAL A 53 19.94 29.08 -19.52
CA VAL A 53 19.33 28.53 -20.72
C VAL A 53 19.74 29.36 -21.94
N ILE A 54 20.22 28.72 -22.99
CA ILE A 54 20.55 29.33 -24.28
C ILE A 54 19.68 28.66 -25.34
N SER A 55 18.82 29.45 -26.00
CA SER A 55 17.89 28.92 -27.01
C SER A 55 17.43 30.03 -27.94
N ARG A 56 17.04 29.69 -29.18
CA ARG A 56 16.43 30.66 -30.12
C ARG A 56 15.05 31.11 -29.64
N GLU A 57 14.32 30.17 -29.07
CA GLU A 57 12.97 30.34 -28.54
C GLU A 57 12.80 29.54 -27.24
N VAL A 58 11.86 29.96 -26.41
CA VAL A 58 11.55 29.29 -25.14
C VAL A 58 10.05 29.07 -25.03
N THR A 59 9.67 27.97 -24.40
CA THR A 59 8.26 27.73 -24.05
C THR A 59 7.79 28.67 -22.94
N PRO A 60 6.48 28.95 -22.83
CA PRO A 60 5.95 29.80 -21.75
C PRO A 60 6.33 29.33 -20.33
N THR A 61 6.50 28.02 -20.14
CA THR A 61 6.98 27.45 -18.87
C THR A 61 8.40 27.91 -18.52
N VAL A 62 9.31 27.90 -19.51
CA VAL A 62 10.70 28.36 -19.32
C VAL A 62 10.75 29.88 -19.15
N GLU A 63 9.94 30.61 -19.90
CA GLU A 63 9.80 32.06 -19.75
C GLU A 63 9.30 32.47 -18.36
N GLY A 64 8.35 31.73 -17.79
CA GLY A 64 7.86 31.94 -16.43
C GLY A 64 8.94 31.70 -15.36
N MET A 65 9.79 30.68 -15.54
CA MET A 65 10.94 30.44 -14.65
C MET A 65 11.98 31.57 -14.74
N ALA A 66 12.20 32.12 -15.93
CA ALA A 66 13.10 33.26 -16.12
C ALA A 66 12.56 34.54 -15.47
N SER A 67 11.27 34.83 -15.69
CA SER A 67 10.59 36.02 -15.16
C SER A 67 10.52 36.03 -13.63
N SER A 68 10.48 34.86 -13.01
CA SER A 68 10.54 34.70 -11.55
C SER A 68 11.97 34.71 -10.97
N GLY A 69 12.99 34.90 -11.81
CA GLY A 69 14.39 34.97 -11.40
C GLY A 69 15.02 33.62 -11.03
N GLN A 70 14.36 32.49 -11.36
CA GLN A 70 14.87 31.16 -11.03
C GLN A 70 15.98 30.70 -11.98
N ILE A 71 16.02 31.23 -13.20
CA ILE A 71 17.00 30.90 -14.25
C ILE A 71 17.38 32.16 -15.04
N ARG A 72 18.53 32.12 -15.72
CA ARG A 72 18.89 33.11 -16.75
C ARG A 72 18.58 32.54 -18.13
N VAL A 73 18.06 33.37 -19.04
CA VAL A 73 17.77 32.98 -20.42
C VAL A 73 18.47 33.94 -21.37
N THR A 74 19.20 33.41 -22.35
CA THR A 74 19.71 34.18 -23.49
C THR A 74 19.05 33.68 -24.77
N LEU A 75 18.27 34.55 -25.42
CA LEU A 75 17.55 34.24 -26.65
C LEU A 75 18.42 34.40 -27.90
N ARG A 76 19.19 33.36 -28.22
CA ARG A 76 20.00 33.27 -29.44
C ARG A 76 20.41 31.83 -29.75
N PRO A 77 20.92 31.54 -30.97
CA PRO A 77 21.59 30.27 -31.25
C PRO A 77 22.79 30.03 -30.31
N TYR A 78 23.04 28.76 -30.04
CA TYR A 78 24.26 28.32 -29.35
C TYR A 78 25.51 28.69 -30.15
N ALA A 79 26.57 29.07 -29.44
CA ALA A 79 27.88 29.39 -30.00
C ALA A 79 28.99 28.74 -29.17
N ASP A 80 30.10 28.38 -29.82
CA ASP A 80 31.31 27.92 -29.12
C ASP A 80 31.79 29.03 -28.16
N GLY A 81 32.05 28.68 -26.91
CA GLY A 81 32.27 29.64 -25.82
C GLY A 81 31.20 29.57 -24.73
N ASP A 82 30.00 29.12 -25.06
CA ASP A 82 28.84 29.19 -24.17
C ASP A 82 28.95 28.30 -22.92
N LEU A 83 29.73 27.22 -23.02
CA LEU A 83 30.03 26.32 -21.91
C LEU A 83 31.20 26.81 -21.04
N ALA A 84 31.71 28.03 -21.25
CA ALA A 84 32.72 28.60 -20.36
C ALA A 84 32.23 28.61 -18.90
N GLU A 85 33.09 28.10 -18.00
CA GLU A 85 32.85 27.99 -16.55
C GLU A 85 31.66 27.10 -16.14
N ALA A 86 31.06 26.38 -17.08
CA ALA A 86 29.99 25.43 -16.77
C ALA A 86 30.58 24.20 -16.06
N TRP A 87 29.87 23.71 -15.04
CA TRP A 87 30.18 22.42 -14.40
C TRP A 87 29.42 21.27 -15.04
N TYR A 88 28.25 21.58 -15.60
CA TYR A 88 27.34 20.62 -16.18
C TYR A 88 26.58 21.26 -17.35
N ALA A 89 26.34 20.49 -18.40
CA ALA A 89 25.64 20.93 -19.60
C ALA A 89 24.51 19.95 -19.98
N ILE A 90 23.45 20.48 -20.59
CA ILE A 90 22.38 19.69 -21.17
C ILE A 90 22.10 20.18 -22.58
N ALA A 91 22.35 19.32 -23.58
CA ALA A 91 21.98 19.53 -24.96
C ALA A 91 20.60 18.90 -25.22
N CYS A 92 19.59 19.74 -25.47
CA CYS A 92 18.21 19.30 -25.67
C CYS A 92 17.47 20.11 -26.74
N THR A 93 18.17 20.46 -27.83
CA THR A 93 17.56 21.05 -29.03
C THR A 93 16.98 19.97 -29.94
N ASP A 94 16.09 20.37 -30.85
CA ASP A 94 15.61 19.49 -31.94
C ASP A 94 16.61 19.40 -33.11
N GLU A 95 17.68 20.21 -33.08
CA GLU A 95 18.78 20.20 -34.07
C GLU A 95 19.91 19.23 -33.62
N PRO A 96 20.10 18.07 -34.27
CA PRO A 96 21.11 17.08 -33.85
C PRO A 96 22.56 17.57 -33.98
N GLU A 97 22.83 18.45 -34.95
CA GLU A 97 24.14 19.06 -35.16
C GLU A 97 24.50 20.02 -34.02
N THR A 98 23.54 20.84 -33.58
CA THR A 98 23.70 21.71 -32.41
C THR A 98 23.96 20.89 -31.15
N ASN A 99 23.21 19.80 -30.93
CA ASN A 99 23.47 18.90 -29.81
C ASN A 99 24.88 18.27 -29.87
N ALA A 100 25.36 17.91 -31.06
CA ALA A 100 26.70 17.38 -31.24
C ALA A 100 27.81 18.42 -30.97
N ALA A 101 27.60 19.66 -31.40
CA ALA A 101 28.52 20.77 -31.14
C ALA A 101 28.65 21.06 -29.63
N VAL A 102 27.53 21.06 -28.91
CA VAL A 102 27.51 21.24 -27.44
C VAL A 102 28.31 20.14 -26.75
N VAL A 103 28.12 18.87 -27.12
CA VAL A 103 28.90 17.75 -26.57
C VAL A 103 30.38 17.89 -26.89
N ALA A 104 30.72 18.25 -28.13
CA ALA A 104 32.11 18.40 -28.55
C ALA A 104 32.83 19.52 -27.77
N GLU A 105 32.17 20.66 -27.53
CA GLU A 105 32.72 21.72 -26.67
C GLU A 105 32.84 21.24 -25.21
N ALA A 106 31.81 20.56 -24.71
CA ALA A 106 31.80 20.06 -23.34
C ALA A 106 33.01 19.13 -23.09
N GLU A 107 33.31 18.23 -24.02
CA GLU A 107 34.50 17.37 -23.95
C GLU A 107 35.81 18.17 -23.92
N ARG A 108 35.98 19.12 -24.86
CA ARG A 108 37.18 19.97 -24.89
C ARG A 108 37.39 20.74 -23.57
N ARG A 109 36.29 21.14 -22.91
CA ARG A 109 36.31 21.90 -21.66
C ARG A 109 36.24 21.04 -20.40
N ARG A 110 36.12 19.71 -20.51
CA ARG A 110 35.94 18.77 -19.40
C ARG A 110 34.68 19.06 -18.58
N VAL A 111 33.60 19.38 -19.27
CA VAL A 111 32.26 19.60 -18.71
C VAL A 111 31.42 18.35 -18.94
N PHE A 112 30.77 17.83 -17.91
CA PHE A 112 29.83 16.73 -18.08
C PHE A 112 28.58 17.20 -18.82
N CYS A 113 28.23 16.51 -19.91
CA CYS A 113 27.15 16.92 -20.80
C CYS A 113 26.18 15.78 -21.06
N VAL A 114 24.90 16.03 -20.76
CA VAL A 114 23.82 15.13 -21.14
C VAL A 114 23.28 15.54 -22.50
N ARG A 115 23.18 14.58 -23.40
CA ARG A 115 22.54 14.74 -24.70
C ARG A 115 21.17 14.08 -24.71
N ALA A 116 20.11 14.84 -24.98
CA ALA A 116 18.73 14.41 -24.75
C ALA A 116 18.10 13.59 -25.89
N ASP A 117 18.49 13.85 -27.13
CA ASP A 117 18.08 13.11 -28.34
C ASP A 117 18.74 11.73 -28.41
N ASN A 118 20.00 11.62 -27.98
CA ASN A 118 20.73 10.36 -27.90
C ASN A 118 21.68 10.33 -26.70
N ALA A 119 21.26 9.63 -25.64
CA ALA A 119 22.02 9.54 -24.39
C ALA A 119 23.39 8.86 -24.53
N ARG A 120 23.61 8.03 -25.57
CA ARG A 120 24.90 7.34 -25.80
C ARG A 120 25.99 8.28 -26.31
N LEU A 121 25.60 9.43 -26.86
CA LEU A 121 26.51 10.40 -27.44
C LEU A 121 26.78 11.58 -26.48
N GLY A 122 26.41 11.47 -25.21
CA GLY A 122 26.77 12.43 -24.16
C GLY A 122 27.83 11.85 -23.22
N THR A 123 28.49 12.72 -22.46
CA THR A 123 29.50 12.32 -21.45
C THR A 123 28.89 12.05 -20.08
N ALA A 124 27.61 12.39 -19.90
CA ALA A 124 26.82 12.10 -18.71
C ALA A 124 25.41 11.64 -19.08
N VAL A 125 24.80 10.89 -18.16
CA VAL A 125 23.41 10.42 -18.28
C VAL A 125 22.61 10.81 -17.05
N THR A 126 21.35 11.19 -17.25
CA THR A 126 20.43 11.48 -16.14
C THR A 126 19.69 10.20 -15.73
N PRO A 127 19.86 9.71 -14.49
CA PRO A 127 19.14 8.53 -14.02
C PRO A 127 17.64 8.78 -13.87
N ALA A 128 16.85 7.72 -13.98
CA ALA A 128 15.47 7.76 -13.51
C ALA A 128 15.50 7.94 -11.99
N THR A 129 15.10 9.11 -11.52
CA THR A 129 15.27 9.52 -10.11
C THR A 129 13.93 9.57 -9.38
N ALA A 130 13.88 9.10 -8.13
CA ALA A 130 12.75 9.27 -7.22
C ALA A 130 13.26 9.74 -5.84
N ARG A 131 12.37 10.34 -5.05
CA ARG A 131 12.64 10.72 -3.66
C ARG A 131 11.60 10.10 -2.73
N TYR A 132 12.05 9.66 -1.56
CA TYR A 132 11.21 9.07 -0.53
C TYR A 132 11.82 9.34 0.85
N GLU A 133 11.12 10.05 1.74
CA GLU A 133 11.55 10.29 3.14
C GLU A 133 13.03 10.71 3.31
N GLY A 134 13.52 11.62 2.44
CA GLY A 134 14.91 12.10 2.46
C GLY A 134 15.89 11.27 1.63
N LEU A 135 15.53 10.04 1.22
CA LEU A 135 16.29 9.25 0.26
C LEU A 135 16.16 9.83 -1.16
N THR A 136 17.24 9.71 -1.92
CA THR A 136 17.24 9.89 -3.38
C THR A 136 17.66 8.59 -4.05
N LEU A 137 16.79 8.06 -4.90
CA LEU A 137 17.00 6.80 -5.63
C LEU A 137 17.28 7.13 -7.08
N GLY A 138 18.34 6.56 -7.65
CA GLY A 138 18.68 6.71 -9.08
C GLY A 138 18.81 5.35 -9.75
N VAL A 139 18.11 5.15 -10.87
CA VAL A 139 18.20 3.92 -11.67
C VAL A 139 18.79 4.23 -13.05
N LEU A 140 19.86 3.52 -13.41
CA LEU A 140 20.47 3.53 -14.73
C LEU A 140 20.37 2.15 -15.38
N ALA A 141 19.83 2.09 -16.59
CA ALA A 141 19.77 0.86 -17.38
C ALA A 141 20.38 1.05 -18.78
N ARG A 142 21.59 1.64 -18.87
CA ARG A 142 22.41 1.74 -20.10
C ARG A 142 21.63 2.21 -21.34
N GLY A 143 20.88 3.31 -21.20
CA GLY A 143 20.07 3.89 -22.28
C GLY A 143 18.65 3.31 -22.43
N ALA A 144 18.30 2.24 -21.70
CA ALA A 144 16.93 1.74 -21.64
C ALA A 144 16.05 2.61 -20.70
N HIS A 145 15.66 3.79 -21.20
CA HIS A 145 14.92 4.79 -20.42
C HIS A 145 13.59 4.25 -19.86
N ARG A 146 12.83 3.47 -20.64
CA ARG A 146 11.57 2.85 -20.18
C ARG A 146 11.80 1.86 -19.03
N ARG A 147 12.85 1.03 -19.13
CA ARG A 147 13.21 0.08 -18.07
C ARG A 147 13.64 0.80 -16.79
N SER A 148 14.48 1.83 -16.92
CA SER A 148 14.92 2.63 -15.77
C SER A 148 13.74 3.29 -15.06
N ALA A 149 12.79 3.84 -15.83
CA ALA A 149 11.57 4.45 -15.29
C ALA A 149 10.67 3.42 -14.58
N ALA A 150 10.44 2.26 -15.20
CA ALA A 150 9.61 1.19 -14.61
C ALA A 150 10.21 0.68 -13.28
N VAL A 151 11.51 0.40 -13.26
CA VAL A 151 12.20 -0.07 -12.04
C VAL A 151 12.19 1.00 -10.95
N ARG A 152 12.46 2.26 -11.28
CA ARG A 152 12.36 3.36 -10.31
C ARG A 152 10.95 3.48 -9.72
N THR A 153 9.90 3.36 -10.55
CA THR A 153 8.52 3.36 -10.07
C THR A 153 8.26 2.18 -9.13
N GLY A 154 8.65 0.97 -9.50
CA GLY A 154 8.49 -0.21 -8.64
C GLY A 154 9.26 -0.11 -7.31
N LEU A 155 10.47 0.47 -7.30
CA LEU A 155 11.23 0.72 -6.07
C LEU A 155 10.53 1.74 -5.17
N LEU A 156 9.99 2.81 -5.74
CA LEU A 156 9.24 3.81 -4.99
C LEU A 156 7.96 3.20 -4.39
N GLU A 157 7.24 2.38 -5.15
CA GLU A 157 6.06 1.65 -4.67
C GLU A 157 6.42 0.65 -3.57
N ALA A 158 7.55 -0.04 -3.70
CA ALA A 158 8.02 -0.99 -2.68
C ALA A 158 8.39 -0.28 -1.37
N LEU A 159 9.02 0.89 -1.42
CA LEU A 159 9.30 1.72 -0.25
C LEU A 159 8.00 2.29 0.35
N GLN A 160 7.08 2.76 -0.49
CA GLN A 160 5.80 3.30 -0.04
C GLN A 160 4.92 2.23 0.62
N SER A 161 4.87 1.02 0.06
CA SER A 161 4.12 -0.12 0.58
C SER A 161 4.79 -0.80 1.78
N GLY A 162 6.07 -0.50 2.04
CA GLY A 162 6.85 -1.10 3.12
C GLY A 162 7.37 -2.50 2.79
N VAL A 163 7.37 -2.90 1.51
CA VAL A 163 8.02 -4.13 1.03
C VAL A 163 9.54 -3.99 1.11
N VAL A 164 10.06 -2.79 0.81
CA VAL A 164 11.47 -2.43 1.07
C VAL A 164 11.49 -1.58 2.33
N ALA A 165 12.20 -2.05 3.35
CA ALA A 165 12.41 -1.30 4.58
C ALA A 165 13.56 -0.30 4.41
N ASP A 166 13.40 0.91 4.97
CA ASP A 166 14.40 1.98 5.02
C ASP A 166 14.87 2.15 6.47
N ASP A 167 15.41 1.06 7.02
CA ASP A 167 15.69 0.92 8.45
C ASP A 167 17.09 1.45 8.78
N SER A 168 17.20 2.78 8.92
CA SER A 168 18.37 3.40 9.57
C SER A 168 18.08 3.91 10.99
N VAL A 169 16.81 3.91 11.41
CA VAL A 169 16.41 4.35 12.75
C VAL A 169 16.14 3.13 13.63
N PRO A 170 16.85 2.97 14.77
CA PRO A 170 16.60 1.91 15.73
C PRO A 170 15.13 1.86 16.09
N VAL A 171 14.53 0.67 16.06
CA VAL A 171 13.14 0.51 16.46
C VAL A 171 13.07 0.71 17.97
N THR A 172 12.36 1.75 18.41
CA THR A 172 12.16 1.98 19.86
C THR A 172 11.38 0.80 20.43
N PRO A 173 11.84 0.18 21.53
CA PRO A 173 11.12 -0.91 22.19
C PRO A 173 9.69 -0.49 22.53
N GLY A 174 8.75 -1.41 22.35
CA GLY A 174 7.33 -1.12 22.54
C GLY A 174 6.44 -2.15 21.84
N VAL A 175 5.15 -1.90 21.90
CA VAL A 175 4.13 -2.79 21.30
C VAL A 175 3.38 -2.06 20.20
N ALA A 176 3.18 -2.71 19.06
CA ALA A 176 2.26 -2.27 18.02
C ALA A 176 1.13 -3.28 17.86
N LEU A 177 -0.11 -2.89 18.16
CA LEU A 177 -1.29 -3.65 17.79
C LEU A 177 -1.65 -3.32 16.35
N VAL A 178 -1.57 -4.32 15.47
CA VAL A 178 -1.78 -4.15 14.04
C VAL A 178 -2.95 -5.02 13.57
N GLY A 179 -3.94 -4.38 12.96
CA GLY A 179 -4.99 -5.08 12.23
C GLY A 179 -4.46 -5.62 10.89
N GLY A 180 -4.44 -6.94 10.75
CA GLY A 180 -3.98 -7.66 9.57
C GLY A 180 -5.01 -7.72 8.44
N GLY A 181 -6.25 -7.27 8.66
CA GLY A 181 -7.33 -7.40 7.68
C GLY A 181 -8.05 -8.75 7.75
N PRO A 182 -9.06 -8.98 6.89
CA PRO A 182 -10.00 -10.09 7.03
C PRO A 182 -9.44 -11.46 6.58
N GLY A 183 -8.30 -11.49 5.90
CA GLY A 183 -7.70 -12.72 5.37
C GLY A 183 -6.65 -12.42 4.31
N ASP A 184 -7.04 -11.78 3.21
CA ASP A 184 -6.12 -11.40 2.13
C ASP A 184 -4.97 -10.51 2.66
N PRO A 185 -3.69 -10.91 2.49
CA PRO A 185 -2.53 -10.16 2.99
C PRO A 185 -2.42 -8.75 2.41
N ASP A 186 -3.02 -8.46 1.26
CA ASP A 186 -3.00 -7.11 0.66
C ASP A 186 -4.02 -6.15 1.29
N LEU A 187 -4.89 -6.65 2.16
CA LEU A 187 -5.81 -5.83 2.95
C LEU A 187 -5.22 -5.36 4.28
N ILE A 188 -3.95 -5.69 4.57
CA ILE A 188 -3.20 -4.98 5.62
C ILE A 188 -2.98 -3.52 5.21
N THR A 189 -3.02 -2.61 6.16
CA THR A 189 -2.70 -1.21 5.88
C THR A 189 -1.21 -1.02 5.61
N VAL A 190 -0.84 0.00 4.84
CA VAL A 190 0.56 0.38 4.60
C VAL A 190 1.33 0.56 5.91
N ARG A 191 0.71 1.23 6.91
CA ARG A 191 1.32 1.39 8.23
C ARG A 191 1.49 0.05 8.95
N GLY A 192 0.50 -0.84 8.83
CA GLY A 192 0.57 -2.19 9.41
C GLY A 192 1.74 -2.99 8.82
N ARG A 193 1.88 -3.02 7.50
CA ARG A 193 2.97 -3.72 6.80
C ARG A 193 4.35 -3.16 7.19
N ARG A 194 4.49 -1.83 7.25
CA ARG A 194 5.74 -1.18 7.71
C ARG A 194 6.13 -1.53 9.15
N LEU A 195 5.17 -1.61 10.07
CA LEU A 195 5.49 -1.98 11.46
C LEU A 195 5.79 -3.49 11.57
N LEU A 196 5.06 -4.32 10.83
CA LEU A 196 5.31 -5.76 10.80
C LEU A 196 6.71 -6.10 10.28
N ALA A 197 7.17 -5.41 9.23
CA ALA A 197 8.51 -5.57 8.68
C ALA A 197 9.65 -5.21 9.65
N ARG A 198 9.36 -4.38 10.67
CA ARG A 198 10.30 -3.90 11.69
C ARG A 198 10.24 -4.69 13.00
N ALA A 199 9.38 -5.71 13.08
CA ALA A 199 9.15 -6.45 14.30
C ALA A 199 10.36 -7.32 14.67
N ASP A 200 10.83 -7.24 15.91
CA ASP A 200 11.73 -8.25 16.47
C ASP A 200 10.94 -9.49 16.90
N MET A 201 9.67 -9.30 17.25
CA MET A 201 8.76 -10.33 17.72
C MET A 201 7.35 -10.06 17.22
N VAL A 202 6.67 -11.10 16.76
CA VAL A 202 5.27 -11.05 16.32
C VAL A 202 4.43 -11.99 17.17
N VAL A 203 3.42 -11.46 17.85
CA VAL A 203 2.40 -12.24 18.56
C VAL A 203 1.14 -12.29 17.70
N ALA A 204 0.84 -13.44 17.12
CA ALA A 204 -0.27 -13.61 16.18
C ALA A 204 -1.35 -14.56 16.74
N ASP A 205 -2.62 -14.30 16.39
CA ASP A 205 -3.70 -15.25 16.66
C ASP A 205 -4.05 -16.07 15.42
N ARG A 206 -4.97 -17.03 15.59
CA ARG A 206 -5.42 -17.93 14.51
C ARG A 206 -6.01 -17.19 13.29
N LEU A 207 -6.51 -15.97 13.47
CA LEU A 207 -7.17 -15.20 12.40
C LEU A 207 -6.22 -14.18 11.75
N ALA A 208 -4.98 -14.06 12.23
CA ALA A 208 -3.96 -13.30 11.53
C ALA A 208 -3.67 -13.95 10.16
N PRO A 209 -3.51 -13.18 9.07
CA PRO A 209 -3.19 -13.72 7.76
C PRO A 209 -1.89 -14.54 7.79
N PRO A 210 -1.91 -15.83 7.46
CA PRO A 210 -0.73 -16.68 7.53
C PRO A 210 0.35 -16.27 6.51
N GLU A 211 -0.05 -15.73 5.37
CA GLU A 211 0.87 -15.22 4.34
C GLU A 211 1.76 -14.09 4.88
N LEU A 212 1.21 -13.19 5.68
CA LEU A 212 1.99 -12.10 6.31
C LEU A 212 3.02 -12.63 7.31
N LEU A 213 2.74 -13.75 7.98
CA LEU A 213 3.68 -14.40 8.88
C LEU A 213 4.79 -15.13 8.11
N ALA A 214 4.48 -15.66 6.92
CA ALA A 214 5.44 -16.35 6.07
C ALA A 214 6.46 -15.39 5.41
N GLU A 215 6.12 -14.11 5.29
CA GLU A 215 7.00 -13.05 4.76
C GLU A 215 7.99 -12.50 5.80
N LEU A 216 7.84 -12.87 7.08
CA LEU A 216 8.71 -12.38 8.15
C LEU A 216 10.16 -12.86 7.97
N GLY A 217 11.10 -11.99 8.34
CA GLY A 217 12.52 -12.32 8.33
C GLY A 217 12.85 -13.46 9.32
N PRO A 218 13.92 -14.24 9.08
CA PRO A 218 14.29 -15.37 9.95
C PRO A 218 14.75 -14.96 11.35
N HIS A 219 15.00 -13.67 11.57
CA HIS A 219 15.36 -13.09 12.87
C HIS A 219 14.13 -12.77 13.74
N VAL A 220 12.93 -12.78 13.17
CA VAL A 220 11.69 -12.40 13.86
C VAL A 220 11.17 -13.58 14.69
N GLU A 221 11.00 -13.39 15.98
CA GLU A 221 10.39 -14.39 16.85
C GLU A 221 8.87 -14.41 16.69
N VAL A 222 8.30 -15.54 16.28
CA VAL A 222 6.84 -15.68 16.10
C VAL A 222 6.22 -16.45 17.27
N VAL A 223 5.35 -15.80 18.02
CA VAL A 223 4.55 -16.40 19.10
C VAL A 223 3.12 -16.62 18.62
N ASP A 224 2.74 -17.89 18.54
CA ASP A 224 1.38 -18.32 18.18
C ASP A 224 0.48 -18.31 19.42
N ALA A 225 -0.38 -17.31 19.51
CA ALA A 225 -1.32 -17.13 20.61
C ALA A 225 -2.35 -18.27 20.71
N ALA A 226 -2.59 -19.03 19.63
CA ALA A 226 -3.53 -20.14 19.64
C ALA A 226 -2.96 -21.42 20.28
N LYS A 227 -1.63 -21.51 20.44
CA LYS A 227 -0.94 -22.66 21.05
C LYS A 227 -0.68 -22.49 22.55
N ILE A 228 -1.08 -21.38 23.15
CA ILE A 228 -0.88 -21.12 24.57
C ILE A 228 -1.81 -22.05 25.39
N PRO A 229 -1.26 -22.98 26.20
CA PRO A 229 -2.01 -24.09 26.77
C PRO A 229 -2.83 -23.69 28.00
N TYR A 230 -3.89 -22.88 27.85
CA TYR A 230 -4.80 -22.54 28.95
C TYR A 230 -6.23 -22.23 28.47
N GLY A 231 -7.21 -22.21 29.40
CA GLY A 231 -8.58 -21.75 29.11
C GLY A 231 -8.62 -20.29 28.61
N ARG A 232 -9.70 -19.87 27.92
CA ARG A 232 -9.79 -18.58 27.20
C ARG A 232 -9.38 -17.33 28.00
N ALA A 233 -9.67 -17.27 29.30
CA ALA A 233 -9.29 -16.15 30.16
C ALA A 233 -7.77 -16.13 30.41
N MET A 234 -7.20 -17.26 30.84
CA MET A 234 -5.75 -17.44 31.02
C MET A 234 -4.97 -17.27 29.72
N ALA A 235 -5.55 -17.64 28.57
CA ALA A 235 -4.92 -17.40 27.27
C ALA A 235 -4.73 -15.90 26.98
N GLN A 236 -5.66 -15.03 27.40
CA GLN A 236 -5.50 -13.58 27.22
C GLN A 236 -4.44 -12.99 28.13
N GLU A 237 -4.38 -13.41 29.39
CA GLU A 237 -3.33 -12.97 30.31
C GLU A 237 -1.94 -13.39 29.83
N ALA A 238 -1.81 -14.58 29.25
CA ALA A 238 -0.57 -15.04 28.66
C ALA A 238 -0.16 -14.21 27.43
N ILE A 239 -1.11 -13.84 26.56
CA ILE A 239 -0.85 -12.90 25.44
C ILE A 239 -0.36 -11.56 26.00
N ASN A 240 -1.08 -10.98 26.96
CA ASN A 240 -0.72 -9.71 27.58
C ASN A 240 0.69 -9.75 28.19
N THR A 241 1.02 -10.85 28.86
CA THR A 241 2.34 -11.08 29.45
C THR A 241 3.42 -11.14 28.38
N ALA A 242 3.22 -11.92 27.31
CA ALA A 242 4.18 -12.02 26.21
C ALA A 242 4.46 -10.65 25.54
N LEU A 243 3.42 -9.83 25.35
CA LEU A 243 3.58 -8.47 24.82
C LEU A 243 4.44 -7.59 25.73
N VAL A 244 4.14 -7.59 27.03
CA VAL A 244 4.84 -6.77 28.02
C VAL A 244 6.28 -7.23 28.21
N GLU A 245 6.51 -8.54 28.34
CA GLU A 245 7.85 -9.11 28.52
C GLU A 245 8.73 -8.90 27.30
N GLY A 246 8.20 -9.10 26.09
CA GLY A 246 8.93 -8.83 24.85
C GLY A 246 9.40 -7.37 24.78
N ALA A 247 8.49 -6.43 25.05
CA ALA A 247 8.84 -5.01 25.04
C ALA A 247 9.86 -4.64 26.13
N ARG A 248 9.73 -5.20 27.35
CA ARG A 248 10.69 -4.99 28.45
C ARG A 248 12.05 -5.61 28.18
N ALA A 249 12.12 -6.65 27.37
CA ALA A 249 13.36 -7.23 26.88
C ALA A 249 14.02 -6.38 25.76
N GLY A 250 13.48 -5.20 25.45
CA GLY A 250 14.01 -4.30 24.44
C GLY A 250 13.57 -4.60 23.02
N LYS A 251 12.57 -5.49 22.82
CA LYS A 251 12.04 -5.82 21.49
C LYS A 251 10.98 -4.82 21.05
N PHE A 252 10.89 -4.62 19.74
CA PHE A 252 9.68 -4.10 19.11
C PHE A 252 8.73 -5.26 18.80
N VAL A 253 7.62 -5.29 19.53
CA VAL A 253 6.64 -6.38 19.48
C VAL A 253 5.44 -5.97 18.63
N VAL A 254 5.11 -6.75 17.61
CA VAL A 254 3.88 -6.57 16.83
C VAL A 254 2.84 -7.59 17.26
N ARG A 255 1.72 -7.13 17.82
CA ARG A 255 0.50 -7.94 18.03
C ARG A 255 -0.32 -7.92 16.75
N LEU A 256 -0.15 -8.91 15.90
CA LEU A 256 -0.90 -9.05 14.64
C LEU A 256 -2.25 -9.72 14.90
N LYS A 257 -3.33 -9.01 14.59
CA LYS A 257 -4.71 -9.45 14.85
C LYS A 257 -5.48 -9.56 13.55
N GLY A 258 -6.31 -10.59 13.39
CA GLY A 258 -7.27 -10.65 12.28
C GLY A 258 -8.26 -9.48 12.32
N GLY A 259 -8.60 -8.93 11.16
CA GLY A 259 -9.53 -7.81 11.01
C GLY A 259 -8.96 -6.51 11.59
N ASP A 260 -9.74 -5.88 12.48
CA ASP A 260 -9.37 -4.66 13.19
C ASP A 260 -9.16 -4.94 14.70
N PRO A 261 -8.14 -4.36 15.36
CA PRO A 261 -7.86 -4.63 16.77
C PRO A 261 -9.03 -4.35 17.73
N TYR A 262 -9.89 -3.37 17.42
CA TYR A 262 -10.93 -2.87 18.31
C TYR A 262 -12.34 -3.36 17.94
N VAL A 263 -12.51 -4.08 16.82
CA VAL A 263 -13.79 -4.69 16.46
C VAL A 263 -13.84 -6.13 16.94
N PHE A 264 -14.35 -6.34 18.15
CA PHE A 264 -14.48 -7.65 18.82
C PHE A 264 -13.19 -8.48 18.90
N GLY A 265 -12.03 -7.83 18.74
CA GLY A 265 -10.70 -8.46 18.80
C GLY A 265 -10.04 -8.40 20.17
N ARG A 266 -10.68 -7.80 21.19
CA ARG A 266 -10.12 -7.57 22.54
C ARG A 266 -8.83 -6.73 22.56
N GLY A 267 -8.53 -5.99 21.49
CA GLY A 267 -7.29 -5.22 21.41
C GLY A 267 -7.17 -4.14 22.49
N TYR A 268 -8.28 -3.59 22.98
CA TYR A 268 -8.21 -2.59 24.04
C TYR A 268 -7.76 -3.17 25.39
N GLU A 269 -8.10 -4.43 25.71
CA GLU A 269 -7.60 -5.11 26.91
C GLU A 269 -6.07 -5.28 26.86
N GLU A 270 -5.53 -5.63 25.68
CA GLU A 270 -4.09 -5.75 25.43
C GLU A 270 -3.39 -4.39 25.58
N VAL A 271 -4.01 -3.30 25.11
CA VAL A 271 -3.53 -1.92 25.32
C VAL A 271 -3.52 -1.56 26.80
N GLN A 272 -4.59 -1.85 27.54
CA GLN A 272 -4.67 -1.57 28.97
C GLN A 272 -3.55 -2.28 29.74
N ALA A 273 -3.25 -3.54 29.41
CA ALA A 273 -2.14 -4.27 30.01
C ALA A 273 -0.77 -3.63 29.72
N CYS A 274 -0.53 -3.19 28.48
CA CYS A 274 0.70 -2.48 28.11
C CYS A 274 0.84 -1.15 28.88
N VAL A 275 -0.23 -0.36 28.92
CA VAL A 275 -0.27 0.92 29.64
C VAL A 275 -0.02 0.73 31.13
N ALA A 276 -0.68 -0.24 31.76
CA ALA A 276 -0.47 -0.57 33.18
C ALA A 276 0.98 -1.00 33.48
N ALA A 277 1.67 -1.60 32.50
CA ALA A 277 3.06 -2.02 32.61
C ALA A 277 4.09 -0.93 32.26
N GLY A 278 3.64 0.28 31.85
CA GLY A 278 4.50 1.36 31.40
C GLY A 278 5.11 1.15 30.00
N VAL A 279 4.54 0.25 29.20
CA VAL A 279 5.03 -0.08 27.85
C VAL A 279 4.37 0.84 26.81
N PRO A 280 5.16 1.56 25.99
CA PRO A 280 4.62 2.35 24.89
C PRO A 280 3.86 1.46 23.90
N VAL A 281 2.65 1.87 23.55
CA VAL A 281 1.79 1.11 22.63
C VAL A 281 1.26 1.98 21.50
N THR A 282 1.39 1.47 20.28
CA THR A 282 0.81 2.06 19.06
C THR A 282 -0.31 1.15 18.56
N VAL A 283 -1.42 1.74 18.12
CA VAL A 283 -2.52 0.99 17.51
C VAL A 283 -2.64 1.38 16.05
N VAL A 284 -2.66 0.39 15.17
CA VAL A 284 -2.87 0.53 13.73
C VAL A 284 -4.17 -0.16 13.36
N PRO A 285 -5.19 0.60 12.92
CA PRO A 285 -6.45 0.03 12.46
C PRO A 285 -6.27 -0.95 11.31
N GLY A 286 -7.19 -1.90 11.21
CA GLY A 286 -7.24 -2.88 10.12
C GLY A 286 -8.54 -2.81 9.33
N VAL A 287 -8.53 -3.41 8.15
CA VAL A 287 -9.74 -3.57 7.35
C VAL A 287 -10.65 -4.61 8.04
N THR A 288 -11.77 -4.15 8.62
CA THR A 288 -12.62 -5.00 9.46
C THR A 288 -13.57 -5.89 8.64
N SER A 289 -13.72 -7.15 9.06
CA SER A 289 -14.49 -8.16 8.34
C SER A 289 -15.98 -7.85 8.16
N PRO A 290 -16.70 -7.17 9.09
CA PRO A 290 -18.11 -6.82 8.88
C PRO A 290 -18.40 -5.94 7.68
N ILE A 291 -17.39 -5.25 7.15
CA ILE A 291 -17.52 -4.35 6.00
C ILE A 291 -16.88 -4.98 4.78
N SER A 292 -15.63 -5.44 4.91
CA SER A 292 -14.84 -5.90 3.76
C SER A 292 -15.26 -7.27 3.23
N VAL A 293 -15.67 -8.19 4.11
CA VAL A 293 -16.07 -9.54 3.68
C VAL A 293 -17.38 -9.50 2.88
N PRO A 294 -18.44 -8.77 3.29
CA PRO A 294 -19.59 -8.54 2.43
C PRO A 294 -19.21 -7.88 1.09
N ALA A 295 -18.35 -6.85 1.12
CA ALA A 295 -17.91 -6.18 -0.10
C ALA A 295 -17.21 -7.12 -1.10
N ALA A 296 -16.35 -8.03 -0.60
CA ALA A 296 -15.70 -9.06 -1.41
C ALA A 296 -16.68 -10.09 -2.02
N ALA A 297 -17.90 -10.18 -1.48
CA ALA A 297 -19.00 -10.98 -2.01
C ALA A 297 -19.98 -10.16 -2.90
N GLY A 298 -19.68 -8.88 -3.16
CA GLY A 298 -20.54 -7.95 -3.89
C GLY A 298 -21.73 -7.42 -3.09
N ILE A 299 -21.67 -7.50 -1.76
CA ILE A 299 -22.75 -7.10 -0.84
C ILE A 299 -22.32 -5.80 -0.15
N PRO A 300 -22.84 -4.62 -0.55
CA PRO A 300 -22.59 -3.40 0.19
C PRO A 300 -23.31 -3.45 1.55
N VAL A 301 -22.66 -2.98 2.61
CA VAL A 301 -23.30 -2.90 3.95
C VAL A 301 -24.33 -1.77 4.04
N THR A 302 -24.27 -0.80 3.14
CA THR A 302 -25.24 0.30 3.00
C THR A 302 -25.52 0.58 1.54
N HIS A 303 -26.76 0.88 1.18
CA HIS A 303 -27.09 1.33 -0.16
C HIS A 303 -28.17 2.42 -0.12
N ARG A 304 -27.95 3.53 -0.83
CA ARG A 304 -28.84 4.69 -0.84
C ARG A 304 -30.24 4.28 -1.32
N GLY A 305 -31.27 4.69 -0.59
CA GLY A 305 -32.66 4.34 -0.90
C GLY A 305 -33.06 2.92 -0.51
N VAL A 306 -32.15 2.14 0.09
CA VAL A 306 -32.40 0.76 0.54
C VAL A 306 -32.16 0.61 2.03
N THR A 307 -31.01 1.08 2.55
CA THR A 307 -30.71 1.07 3.99
C THR A 307 -30.09 2.39 4.46
N HIS A 308 -30.51 2.86 5.63
CA HIS A 308 -29.95 4.05 6.29
C HIS A 308 -29.18 3.71 7.58
N GLU A 309 -29.34 2.48 8.07
CA GLU A 309 -28.69 1.95 9.25
C GLU A 309 -27.92 0.66 8.96
N PHE A 310 -26.76 0.52 9.61
CA PHE A 310 -25.90 -0.65 9.59
C PHE A 310 -25.48 -0.97 11.03
N VAL A 311 -25.71 -2.21 11.46
CA VAL A 311 -25.43 -2.66 12.83
C VAL A 311 -24.52 -3.88 12.78
N VAL A 312 -23.46 -3.88 13.57
CA VAL A 312 -22.59 -5.04 13.75
C VAL A 312 -22.77 -5.61 15.14
N VAL A 313 -23.01 -6.91 15.24
CA VAL A 313 -23.20 -7.62 16.51
C VAL A 313 -22.27 -8.83 16.58
N SER A 314 -21.68 -9.02 17.76
CA SER A 314 -20.99 -10.26 18.11
C SER A 314 -22.00 -11.31 18.57
N GLY A 315 -22.03 -12.44 17.87
CA GLY A 315 -22.79 -13.62 18.24
C GLY A 315 -22.05 -14.55 19.20
N HIS A 316 -21.02 -14.07 19.92
CA HIS A 316 -20.29 -14.87 20.91
C HIS A 316 -21.19 -15.32 22.07
N VAL A 317 -22.19 -14.50 22.40
CA VAL A 317 -23.20 -14.75 23.45
C VAL A 317 -24.55 -14.97 22.77
N ALA A 318 -25.32 -15.95 23.25
CA ALA A 318 -26.66 -16.24 22.73
C ALA A 318 -27.68 -15.15 23.11
N PRO A 319 -28.77 -14.95 22.34
CA PRO A 319 -29.75 -13.91 22.60
C PRO A 319 -30.42 -13.96 23.97
N ASP A 320 -30.68 -15.17 24.47
CA ASP A 320 -31.36 -15.49 25.72
C ASP A 320 -30.40 -15.61 26.92
N HIS A 321 -29.09 -15.47 26.68
CA HIS A 321 -28.10 -15.56 27.74
C HIS A 321 -28.13 -14.32 28.66
N PRO A 322 -28.01 -14.48 29.99
CA PRO A 322 -28.05 -13.35 30.93
C PRO A 322 -26.97 -12.29 30.69
N ASP A 323 -25.82 -12.68 30.15
CA ASP A 323 -24.74 -11.75 29.77
C ASP A 323 -24.94 -11.06 28.41
N SER A 324 -26.04 -11.35 27.70
CA SER A 324 -26.36 -10.69 26.43
C SER A 324 -26.75 -9.23 26.70
N LEU A 325 -25.91 -8.30 26.27
CA LEU A 325 -26.18 -6.86 26.36
C LEU A 325 -26.99 -6.32 25.17
N VAL A 326 -27.35 -7.19 24.21
CA VAL A 326 -27.98 -6.79 22.95
C VAL A 326 -29.50 -6.85 23.07
N ASP A 327 -30.18 -5.76 22.74
CA ASP A 327 -31.64 -5.74 22.59
C ASP A 327 -32.05 -6.34 21.24
N TRP A 328 -32.18 -7.68 21.23
CA TRP A 328 -32.60 -8.43 20.04
C TRP A 328 -33.99 -8.06 19.54
N SER A 329 -34.89 -7.64 20.44
CA SER A 329 -36.23 -7.18 20.06
C SER A 329 -36.16 -5.87 19.27
N ALA A 330 -35.28 -4.95 19.65
CA ALA A 330 -35.02 -3.74 18.88
C ALA A 330 -34.38 -4.04 17.52
N LEU A 331 -33.38 -4.93 17.48
CA LEU A 331 -32.72 -5.31 16.23
C LEU A 331 -33.65 -6.01 15.23
N ALA A 332 -34.61 -6.79 15.72
CA ALA A 332 -35.64 -7.42 14.90
C ALA A 332 -36.54 -6.41 14.19
N ARG A 333 -36.81 -5.26 14.83
CA ARG A 333 -37.63 -4.17 14.27
C ARG A 333 -36.86 -3.28 13.28
N LEU A 334 -35.53 -3.32 13.29
CA LEU A 334 -34.72 -2.59 12.30
C LEU A 334 -34.85 -3.23 10.92
N ARG A 335 -34.87 -2.39 9.88
CA ARG A 335 -35.04 -2.84 8.48
C ARG A 335 -33.74 -2.76 7.68
N GLY A 336 -32.73 -2.07 8.20
CA GLY A 336 -31.41 -1.96 7.61
C GLY A 336 -30.58 -3.24 7.68
N THR A 337 -29.28 -3.07 7.51
CA THR A 337 -28.34 -4.19 7.41
C THR A 337 -27.79 -4.55 8.78
N LEU A 338 -28.03 -5.79 9.19
CA LEU A 338 -27.46 -6.39 10.39
C LEU A 338 -26.35 -7.35 9.99
N VAL A 339 -25.15 -7.17 10.56
CA VAL A 339 -24.03 -8.09 10.37
C VAL A 339 -23.70 -8.78 11.67
N LEU A 340 -23.75 -10.12 11.66
CA LEU A 340 -23.39 -10.95 12.80
C LEU A 340 -21.99 -11.55 12.60
N MET A 341 -21.13 -11.33 13.58
CA MET A 341 -19.81 -11.96 13.70
C MET A 341 -19.87 -13.13 14.68
N MET A 342 -19.01 -14.15 14.52
CA MET A 342 -18.92 -15.27 15.47
C MET A 342 -20.26 -15.97 15.74
N ALA A 343 -21.16 -15.97 14.76
CA ALA A 343 -22.56 -16.38 14.94
C ALA A 343 -22.91 -17.74 14.32
N VAL A 344 -22.00 -18.35 13.54
CA VAL A 344 -22.27 -19.57 12.76
C VAL A 344 -22.83 -20.71 13.62
N GLU A 345 -22.23 -20.96 14.78
CA GLU A 345 -22.63 -22.06 15.67
C GLU A 345 -24.00 -21.85 16.33
N ARG A 346 -24.46 -20.60 16.41
CA ARG A 346 -25.72 -20.20 17.08
C ARG A 346 -26.71 -19.53 16.10
N ILE A 347 -26.52 -19.72 14.80
CA ILE A 347 -27.33 -19.02 13.79
C ILE A 347 -28.83 -19.26 13.93
N GLU A 348 -29.23 -20.46 14.37
CA GLU A 348 -30.62 -20.81 14.65
C GLU A 348 -31.22 -19.90 15.73
N GLN A 349 -30.54 -19.75 16.87
CA GLN A 349 -30.99 -18.89 17.96
C GLN A 349 -31.10 -17.41 17.56
N PHE A 350 -30.16 -16.92 16.74
CA PHE A 350 -30.21 -15.54 16.24
C PHE A 350 -31.35 -15.34 15.23
N ALA A 351 -31.57 -16.30 14.34
CA ALA A 351 -32.68 -16.24 13.39
C ALA A 351 -34.03 -16.27 14.13
N ASP A 352 -34.20 -17.19 15.09
CA ASP A 352 -35.41 -17.32 15.89
C ASP A 352 -35.72 -16.04 16.68
N ALA A 353 -34.70 -15.42 17.31
CA ALA A 353 -34.87 -14.16 18.04
C ALA A 353 -35.33 -13.01 17.11
N LEU A 354 -34.78 -12.92 15.91
CA LEU A 354 -35.16 -11.90 14.93
C LEU A 354 -36.57 -12.13 14.38
N LEU A 355 -36.94 -13.39 14.09
CA LEU A 355 -38.27 -13.77 13.63
C LEU A 355 -39.32 -13.48 14.72
N ALA A 356 -39.06 -13.89 15.96
CA ALA A 356 -39.93 -13.65 17.10
C ALA A 356 -40.14 -12.16 17.38
N GLY A 357 -39.11 -11.33 17.15
CA GLY A 357 -39.19 -9.88 17.25
C GLY A 357 -39.88 -9.17 16.07
N GLY A 358 -40.37 -9.92 15.07
CA GLY A 358 -41.17 -9.41 13.96
C GLY A 358 -40.42 -9.16 12.67
N ARG A 359 -39.16 -9.60 12.54
CA ARG A 359 -38.43 -9.50 11.27
C ARG A 359 -38.99 -10.51 10.25
N PRO A 360 -39.32 -10.12 9.01
CA PRO A 360 -39.93 -11.02 8.03
C PRO A 360 -39.04 -12.23 7.69
N ALA A 361 -39.65 -13.41 7.54
CA ALA A 361 -38.94 -14.65 7.26
C ALA A 361 -38.27 -14.69 5.88
N ASP A 362 -38.79 -13.92 4.93
CA ASP A 362 -38.25 -13.69 3.59
C ASP A 362 -37.17 -12.59 3.55
N THR A 363 -36.75 -12.06 4.71
CA THR A 363 -35.64 -11.11 4.76
C THR A 363 -34.39 -11.75 4.18
N PRO A 364 -33.72 -11.14 3.17
CA PRO A 364 -32.52 -11.71 2.58
C PRO A 364 -31.40 -11.88 3.61
N ALA A 365 -30.68 -12.99 3.53
CA ALA A 365 -29.51 -13.30 4.32
C ALA A 365 -28.38 -13.87 3.45
N ALA A 366 -27.15 -13.49 3.78
CA ALA A 366 -25.95 -14.02 3.16
C ALA A 366 -24.94 -14.44 4.22
N VAL A 367 -24.26 -15.56 4.02
CA VAL A 367 -23.19 -16.04 4.89
C VAL A 367 -21.93 -16.18 4.04
N VAL A 368 -20.90 -15.42 4.39
CA VAL A 368 -19.63 -15.41 3.69
C VAL A 368 -18.58 -16.05 4.59
N GLN A 369 -18.22 -17.30 4.29
CA GLN A 369 -17.16 -18.05 4.97
C GLN A 369 -15.82 -17.71 4.33
N GLU A 370 -14.77 -17.62 5.16
CA GLU A 370 -13.38 -17.43 4.71
C GLU A 370 -13.25 -16.25 3.74
N GLY A 371 -13.93 -15.14 4.07
CA GLY A 371 -13.98 -13.96 3.24
C GLY A 371 -12.60 -13.46 2.83
N THR A 372 -12.47 -13.02 1.59
CA THR A 372 -11.23 -12.55 0.93
C THR A 372 -10.17 -13.62 0.68
N LEU A 373 -10.30 -14.83 1.25
CA LEU A 373 -9.41 -15.94 0.95
C LEU A 373 -9.83 -16.65 -0.35
N ARG A 374 -8.91 -17.41 -0.93
CA ARG A 374 -9.18 -18.22 -2.14
C ARG A 374 -10.27 -19.28 -1.92
N THR A 375 -10.48 -19.67 -0.67
CA THR A 375 -11.49 -20.65 -0.23
C THR A 375 -12.81 -19.98 0.15
N GLN A 376 -13.01 -18.69 -0.14
CA GLN A 376 -14.24 -17.96 0.14
C GLN A 376 -15.47 -18.70 -0.40
N ARG A 377 -16.49 -18.87 0.46
CA ARG A 377 -17.80 -19.43 0.09
C ARG A 377 -18.89 -18.45 0.46
N VAL A 378 -19.83 -18.23 -0.46
CA VAL A 378 -20.99 -17.36 -0.24
C VAL A 378 -22.26 -18.20 -0.31
N LEU A 379 -22.96 -18.31 0.82
CA LEU A 379 -24.27 -18.92 0.93
C LEU A 379 -25.33 -17.82 0.97
N ARG A 380 -26.34 -17.91 0.11
CA ARG A 380 -27.52 -17.03 0.13
C ARG A 380 -28.76 -17.81 0.54
N ALA A 381 -29.54 -17.20 1.42
CA ALA A 381 -30.77 -17.77 1.97
C ALA A 381 -31.69 -16.63 2.43
N ASP A 382 -32.86 -17.00 2.93
CA ASP A 382 -33.73 -16.07 3.66
C ASP A 382 -33.57 -16.29 5.16
N LEU A 383 -33.95 -15.30 5.97
CA LEU A 383 -33.87 -15.37 7.43
C LEU A 383 -34.53 -16.64 7.99
N GLY A 384 -35.67 -17.04 7.44
CA GLY A 384 -36.38 -18.26 7.87
C GLY A 384 -35.70 -19.58 7.48
N THR A 385 -34.71 -19.57 6.58
CA THR A 385 -34.07 -20.79 6.07
C THR A 385 -32.56 -20.84 6.29
N VAL A 386 -31.93 -19.71 6.68
CA VAL A 386 -30.47 -19.57 6.77
C VAL A 386 -29.83 -20.60 7.70
N ALA A 387 -30.44 -20.92 8.85
CA ALA A 387 -29.90 -21.89 9.79
C ALA A 387 -29.85 -23.32 9.20
N ALA A 388 -30.93 -23.76 8.55
CA ALA A 388 -31.00 -25.06 7.90
C ALA A 388 -30.00 -25.15 6.73
N ARG A 389 -29.87 -24.07 5.94
CA ARG A 389 -28.93 -23.98 4.82
C ARG A 389 -27.48 -24.01 5.28
N VAL A 390 -27.13 -23.25 6.33
CA VAL A 390 -25.79 -23.27 6.96
C VAL A 390 -25.40 -24.69 7.39
N ARG A 391 -26.33 -25.43 7.99
CA ARG A 391 -26.12 -26.83 8.40
C ARG A 391 -25.96 -27.76 7.20
N ALA A 392 -26.85 -27.66 6.21
CA ALA A 392 -26.86 -28.52 5.02
C ALA A 392 -25.60 -28.34 4.16
N GLU A 393 -25.12 -27.10 4.02
CA GLU A 393 -23.92 -26.79 3.23
C GLU A 393 -22.61 -26.89 4.04
N GLY A 394 -22.70 -27.26 5.32
CA GLY A 394 -21.55 -27.44 6.19
C GLY A 394 -20.69 -26.18 6.35
N ILE A 395 -21.33 -25.01 6.49
CA ILE A 395 -20.60 -23.75 6.69
C ILE A 395 -19.91 -23.78 8.06
N ARG A 396 -18.63 -23.36 8.10
CA ARG A 396 -17.80 -23.35 9.32
C ARG A 396 -17.25 -21.95 9.59
N PRO A 397 -16.90 -21.63 10.86
CA PRO A 397 -16.15 -20.42 11.17
C PRO A 397 -14.74 -20.44 10.54
N PRO A 398 -14.18 -19.28 10.17
CA PRO A 398 -14.76 -17.94 10.31
C PRO A 398 -15.74 -17.60 9.18
N ALA A 399 -16.89 -17.01 9.53
CA ALA A 399 -17.85 -16.49 8.56
C ALA A 399 -18.55 -15.23 9.07
N ILE A 400 -18.95 -14.37 8.13
CA ILE A 400 -19.74 -13.16 8.37
C ILE A 400 -21.15 -13.40 7.84
N ILE A 401 -22.16 -13.13 8.67
CA ILE A 401 -23.57 -13.28 8.31
C ILE A 401 -24.15 -11.89 8.14
N VAL A 402 -24.73 -11.61 6.98
CA VAL A 402 -25.39 -10.35 6.63
C VAL A 402 -26.88 -10.62 6.52
N ILE A 403 -27.71 -9.85 7.22
CA ILE A 403 -29.17 -9.97 7.23
C ILE A 403 -29.78 -8.61 6.89
N GLY A 404 -30.65 -8.57 5.90
CA GLY A 404 -31.33 -7.36 5.46
C GLY A 404 -31.29 -7.18 3.94
N PRO A 405 -31.94 -6.12 3.43
CA PRO A 405 -32.15 -5.93 2.00
C PRO A 405 -30.86 -5.97 1.17
N THR A 406 -29.75 -5.47 1.70
CA THR A 406 -28.49 -5.44 0.94
C THR A 406 -27.89 -6.83 0.71
N ALA A 407 -28.23 -7.84 1.52
CA ALA A 407 -27.77 -9.21 1.32
C ALA A 407 -28.31 -9.85 0.02
N ALA A 408 -29.35 -9.27 -0.57
CA ALA A 408 -29.88 -9.68 -1.88
C ALA A 408 -28.96 -9.28 -3.05
N PHE A 409 -28.08 -8.29 -2.89
CA PHE A 409 -27.18 -7.86 -3.97
C PHE A 409 -26.12 -8.93 -4.29
N ALA A 410 -25.70 -8.97 -5.56
CA ALA A 410 -24.66 -9.88 -6.02
C ALA A 410 -23.64 -9.18 -6.93
N LEU A 411 -22.45 -9.77 -7.05
CA LEU A 411 -21.41 -9.34 -7.99
C LEU A 411 -21.91 -9.29 -9.46
N ALA A 412 -22.90 -10.10 -9.83
CA ALA A 412 -23.53 -10.05 -11.15
C ALA A 412 -24.18 -8.68 -11.44
N ASP A 413 -24.69 -8.00 -10.41
CA ASP A 413 -25.26 -6.65 -10.51
C ASP A 413 -24.18 -5.58 -10.71
N ILE A 414 -22.94 -5.86 -10.28
CA ILE A 414 -21.77 -5.00 -10.48
C ILE A 414 -21.15 -5.25 -11.87
N GLY A 415 -21.13 -6.51 -12.33
CA GLY A 415 -20.64 -6.90 -13.65
C GLY A 415 -21.41 -6.26 -14.82
N ALA A 416 -22.69 -5.95 -14.63
CA ALA A 416 -23.50 -5.19 -15.59
C ALA A 416 -23.08 -3.71 -15.71
N LEU A 417 -22.37 -3.16 -14.72
CA LEU A 417 -21.84 -1.79 -14.72
C LEU A 417 -20.38 -1.74 -15.20
N THR A 418 -19.61 -2.83 -15.07
CA THR A 418 -18.26 -2.97 -15.65
C THR A 418 -18.34 -3.64 -17.03
N GLY A 419 -19.03 -2.99 -17.96
CA GLY A 419 -18.92 -3.36 -19.37
C GLY A 419 -17.47 -3.17 -19.86
N SER A 420 -16.93 -4.20 -20.51
CA SER A 420 -15.78 -4.16 -21.42
C SER A 420 -14.52 -3.40 -20.94
N ALA A 421 -13.67 -4.06 -20.17
CA ALA A 421 -12.23 -3.84 -20.17
C ALA A 421 -11.56 -5.14 -19.67
N GLY A 422 -10.78 -5.91 -20.42
CA GLY A 422 -10.47 -5.97 -21.85
C GLY A 422 -9.95 -7.39 -22.13
N GLN A 423 -9.91 -7.76 -23.40
CA GLN A 423 -9.13 -8.91 -23.88
C GLN A 423 -7.64 -8.63 -23.75
#